data_AF-A0A8K0U8K7-F1
#
_entry.id   AF-A0A8K0U8K7-F1
#
_cell.length_a   1.000
_cell.length_b   1.000
_cell.length_c   1.000
_cell.angle_alpha   90.00
_cell.angle_beta   90.00
_cell.angle_gamma   90.00
#
_symmetry.space_group_name_H-M   'P 1'
#
loop_
_entity.id
_entity.type
_entity.pdbx_description
1 polymer ?
#
loop_
_entity_poly.entity_id
_entity_poly.type
_entity_poly.pdbx_seq_one_letter_code
_entity_poly.pdbx_strand_id
1 'polypeptide(L)'
;MSTSTADACIICFEPLSILSDDEEGPVFITDDVELRCGHHSHWTCLMDWARTPDIDRTSCPQHNPECGQSTLDSTGRFIVNVTNEGGFTNGFDFGEVLDEEDFLEKNPEQQINRAFHDLIAQGEYEAASQLIEQGADVNCTYGKEGLTAMQKAMLVGDTRGVEFLQSKGAAA
;
A
#
# COMPACT_ATOMS: atom_id res chain seq x y z
N MET A 1 10.93 -32.44 9.10
CA MET A 1 11.38 -31.06 9.39
C MET A 1 11.26 -30.31 8.09
N SER A 2 10.14 -29.61 7.91
CA SER A 2 9.78 -28.94 6.66
C SER A 2 10.56 -27.64 6.58
N THR A 3 11.59 -27.60 5.76
CA THR A 3 12.34 -26.39 5.43
C THR A 3 11.43 -25.48 4.61
N SER A 4 11.07 -24.33 5.18
CA SER A 4 10.30 -23.27 4.51
C SER A 4 11.05 -22.81 3.26
N THR A 5 10.38 -22.76 2.12
CA THR A 5 10.96 -22.52 0.78
C THR A 5 10.77 -21.08 0.28
N ALA A 6 10.56 -20.10 1.15
CA ALA A 6 10.19 -18.75 0.75
C ALA A 6 11.28 -17.70 1.07
N ASP A 7 12.53 -17.95 0.67
CA ASP A 7 13.63 -17.00 0.89
C ASP A 7 13.84 -16.03 -0.29
N ALA A 8 13.17 -16.26 -1.43
CA ALA A 8 13.35 -15.49 -2.66
C ALA A 8 12.03 -15.09 -3.32
N CYS A 9 12.03 -13.93 -3.95
CA CYS A 9 10.91 -13.39 -4.70
C CYS A 9 10.65 -14.23 -5.95
N ILE A 10 9.41 -14.68 -6.15
CA ILE A 10 9.02 -15.51 -7.31
C ILE A 10 9.11 -14.80 -8.68
N ILE A 11 9.32 -13.47 -8.68
CA ILE A 11 9.33 -12.63 -9.88
C ILE A 11 10.76 -12.29 -10.30
N CYS A 12 11.57 -11.76 -9.38
CA CYS A 12 12.94 -11.34 -9.67
C CYS A 12 14.01 -12.36 -9.22
N PHE A 13 13.62 -13.36 -8.41
CA PHE A 13 14.50 -14.41 -7.85
C PHE A 13 15.56 -13.93 -6.86
N GLU A 14 15.49 -12.66 -6.44
CA GLU A 14 16.34 -12.10 -5.40
C GLU A 14 15.77 -12.35 -4.00
N PRO A 15 16.60 -12.32 -2.94
CA PRO A 15 16.15 -12.54 -1.57
C PRO A 15 15.04 -11.59 -1.11
N LEU A 16 14.09 -12.10 -0.32
CA LEU A 16 13.00 -11.33 0.30
C LEU A 16 13.39 -10.63 1.60
N SER A 17 14.69 -10.61 1.92
CA SER A 17 15.22 -9.94 3.10
C SER A 17 16.59 -9.38 2.77
N ILE A 18 16.86 -8.14 3.20
CA ILE A 18 18.21 -7.56 3.11
C ILE A 18 18.87 -7.75 4.47
N LEU A 19 19.90 -8.59 4.52
CA LEU A 19 20.77 -8.71 5.68
C LEU A 19 21.67 -7.46 5.74
N SER A 20 21.77 -6.82 6.90
CA SER A 20 22.81 -5.80 7.10
C SER A 20 24.18 -6.47 7.10
N ASP A 21 25.17 -5.87 6.44
CA ASP A 21 26.56 -6.36 6.41
C ASP A 21 27.24 -6.38 7.81
N ASP A 22 26.61 -5.75 8.81
CA ASP A 22 27.05 -5.79 10.19
C ASP A 22 26.44 -7.00 10.92
N GLU A 23 27.28 -7.89 11.49
CA GLU A 23 26.86 -9.07 12.28
C GLU A 23 26.00 -8.73 13.54
N GLU A 24 25.77 -7.45 13.83
CA GLU A 24 24.95 -6.94 14.93
C GLU A 24 23.90 -5.88 14.50
N GLY A 25 23.69 -5.67 13.19
CA GLY A 25 22.75 -4.67 12.66
C GLY A 25 21.29 -5.18 12.54
N PRO A 26 20.28 -4.27 12.56
CA PRO A 26 18.90 -4.66 12.35
C PRO A 26 18.69 -5.14 10.90
N VAL A 27 18.05 -6.31 10.75
CA VAL A 27 17.58 -6.82 9.45
C VAL A 27 16.54 -5.84 8.91
N PHE A 28 16.78 -5.28 7.72
CA PHE A 28 15.78 -4.46 7.04
C PHE A 28 14.73 -5.39 6.43
N ILE A 29 13.51 -5.31 6.96
CA ILE A 29 12.36 -6.06 6.43
C ILE A 29 11.99 -5.40 5.11
N THR A 30 12.33 -6.03 3.99
CA THR A 30 11.72 -5.66 2.70
C THR A 30 10.27 -6.13 2.71
N ASP A 31 9.35 -5.31 2.17
CA ASP A 31 7.91 -5.60 2.11
C ASP A 31 7.65 -6.95 1.44
N ASP A 32 7.54 -8.01 2.26
CA ASP A 32 7.30 -9.38 1.84
C ASP A 32 5.81 -9.57 1.63
N VAL A 33 5.43 -9.85 0.39
CA VAL A 33 4.05 -10.06 -0.01
C VAL A 33 3.83 -11.54 -0.27
N GLU A 34 3.02 -12.16 0.58
CA GLU A 34 2.59 -13.55 0.46
C GLU A 34 1.23 -13.62 -0.26
N LEU A 35 1.22 -14.29 -1.42
CA LEU A 35 0.00 -14.63 -2.15
C LEU A 35 -0.76 -15.76 -1.46
N ARG A 36 -2.06 -15.89 -1.75
CA ARG A 36 -2.91 -16.96 -1.16
C ARG A 36 -2.40 -18.40 -1.41
N CYS A 37 -1.61 -18.59 -2.46
CA CYS A 37 -0.97 -19.87 -2.78
C CYS A 37 0.31 -20.15 -1.96
N GLY A 38 0.74 -19.22 -1.11
CA GLY A 38 1.95 -19.28 -0.29
C GLY A 38 3.22 -18.86 -1.01
N HIS A 39 3.12 -18.29 -2.21
CA HIS A 39 4.27 -17.75 -2.93
C HIS A 39 4.52 -16.30 -2.53
N HIS A 40 5.80 -15.94 -2.43
CA HIS A 40 6.24 -14.66 -1.91
C HIS A 40 6.89 -13.79 -2.99
N SER A 41 6.74 -12.48 -2.86
CA SER A 41 7.31 -11.50 -3.77
C SER A 41 7.61 -10.19 -3.05
N HIS A 42 8.56 -9.40 -3.57
CA HIS A 42 8.66 -8.00 -3.19
C HIS A 42 7.40 -7.25 -3.63
N TRP A 43 6.96 -6.29 -2.82
CA TRP A 43 5.84 -5.40 -3.17
C TRP A 43 5.96 -4.80 -4.57
N THR A 44 7.10 -4.17 -4.88
CA THR A 44 7.34 -3.52 -6.18
C THR A 44 7.31 -4.52 -7.33
N CYS A 45 7.88 -5.71 -7.16
CA CYS A 45 7.85 -6.73 -8.20
C CYS A 45 6.41 -7.19 -8.51
N LEU A 46 5.58 -7.35 -7.48
CA LEU A 46 4.18 -7.72 -7.66
C LEU A 46 3.38 -6.59 -8.32
N MET A 47 3.61 -5.33 -7.92
CA MET A 47 3.00 -4.15 -8.54
C MET A 47 3.32 -4.08 -10.03
N ASP A 48 4.61 -4.15 -10.40
CA ASP A 48 5.07 -4.05 -11.78
C ASP A 48 4.53 -5.21 -12.63
N TRP A 49 4.54 -6.42 -12.10
CA TRP A 49 3.93 -7.57 -12.76
C TRP A 49 2.43 -7.34 -12.98
N ALA A 50 1.68 -6.95 -11.95
CA ALA A 50 0.22 -6.80 -12.04
C ALA A 50 -0.21 -5.67 -12.98
N ARG A 51 0.66 -4.69 -13.23
CA ARG A 51 0.46 -3.57 -14.16
C ARG A 51 1.02 -3.83 -15.56
N THR A 52 1.65 -4.98 -15.79
CA THR A 52 2.16 -5.34 -17.12
C THR A 52 0.99 -5.46 -18.11
N PRO A 53 1.05 -4.81 -19.29
CA PRO A 53 -0.02 -4.93 -20.29
C PRO A 53 -0.33 -6.38 -20.65
N ASP A 54 -1.61 -6.70 -20.83
CA ASP A 54 -2.12 -8.01 -21.23
C ASP A 54 -1.85 -9.17 -20.25
N ILE A 55 -1.36 -8.89 -19.03
CA ILE A 55 -1.19 -9.90 -18.00
C ILE A 55 -2.53 -10.27 -17.35
N ASP A 56 -2.73 -11.56 -17.08
CA ASP A 56 -3.83 -12.01 -16.24
C ASP A 56 -3.42 -11.95 -14.75
N ARG A 57 -3.67 -10.80 -14.11
CA ARG A 57 -3.38 -10.62 -12.68
C ARG A 57 -4.24 -11.51 -11.76
N THR A 58 -5.22 -12.24 -12.31
CA THR A 58 -6.06 -13.17 -11.54
C THR A 58 -5.38 -14.51 -11.28
N SER A 59 -4.22 -14.74 -11.88
CA SER A 59 -3.42 -15.97 -11.80
C SER A 59 -2.02 -15.69 -11.23
N CYS A 60 -1.53 -16.54 -10.32
CA CYS A 60 -0.23 -16.36 -9.66
C CYS A 60 0.95 -16.24 -10.66
N PRO A 61 1.91 -15.29 -10.47
CA PRO A 61 3.05 -15.07 -11.38
C PRO A 61 4.09 -16.19 -11.39
N GLN A 62 4.05 -17.11 -10.43
CA GLN A 62 4.98 -18.22 -10.34
C GLN A 62 4.82 -19.15 -11.55
N HIS A 63 5.85 -19.23 -12.39
CA HIS A 63 5.79 -19.85 -13.72
C HIS A 63 6.73 -21.07 -13.88
N ASN A 64 7.59 -21.38 -12.89
CA ASN A 64 8.43 -22.58 -12.93
C ASN A 64 8.75 -23.18 -11.53
N PRO A 65 8.05 -24.24 -11.09
CA PRO A 65 6.87 -24.81 -11.75
C PRO A 65 5.72 -23.81 -11.79
N GLU A 66 4.85 -23.92 -12.80
CA GLU A 66 3.67 -23.04 -12.93
C GLU A 66 2.69 -23.29 -11.77
N CYS A 67 2.37 -22.23 -11.04
CA CYS A 67 1.41 -22.30 -9.94
C CYS A 67 -0.03 -22.24 -10.44
N GLY A 68 -0.35 -21.22 -11.25
CA GLY A 68 -1.68 -21.02 -11.85
C GLY A 68 -2.83 -20.84 -10.85
N GLN A 69 -2.57 -20.80 -9.54
CA GLN A 69 -3.61 -20.58 -8.55
C GLN A 69 -4.12 -19.14 -8.61
N SER A 70 -5.41 -18.98 -8.30
CA SER A 70 -6.01 -17.65 -8.34
C SER A 70 -5.44 -16.75 -7.25
N THR A 71 -5.16 -15.51 -7.61
CA THR A 71 -4.81 -14.42 -6.70
C THR A 71 -6.04 -13.87 -5.97
N LEU A 72 -7.25 -14.20 -6.43
CA LEU A 72 -8.49 -13.66 -5.91
C LEU A 72 -9.06 -14.49 -4.76
N ASP A 73 -9.81 -13.84 -3.87
CA ASP A 73 -10.66 -14.48 -2.88
C ASP A 73 -12.01 -14.93 -3.48
N SER A 74 -12.86 -15.56 -2.67
CA SER A 74 -14.19 -16.00 -3.11
C SER A 74 -15.14 -14.85 -3.49
N THR A 75 -14.78 -13.61 -3.19
CA THR A 75 -15.51 -12.40 -3.53
C THR A 75 -14.92 -11.67 -4.74
N GLY A 76 -13.82 -12.18 -5.30
CA GLY A 76 -13.13 -11.59 -6.44
C GLY A 76 -12.12 -10.51 -6.08
N ARG A 77 -11.73 -10.38 -4.81
CA ARG A 77 -10.74 -9.38 -4.35
C ARG A 77 -9.33 -9.96 -4.35
N PHE A 78 -8.33 -9.17 -4.72
CA PHE A 78 -6.94 -9.62 -4.76
C PHE A 78 -6.33 -9.44 -3.37
N ILE A 79 -6.40 -10.52 -2.58
CA ILE A 79 -5.99 -10.51 -1.17
C ILE A 79 -4.61 -11.14 -0.98
N VAL A 80 -3.74 -10.45 -0.24
CA VAL A 80 -2.39 -10.90 0.12
C VAL A 80 -2.14 -10.75 1.62
N ASN A 81 -1.10 -11.39 2.14
CA ASN A 81 -0.52 -11.01 3.42
C ASN A 81 0.74 -10.19 3.18
N VAL A 82 1.01 -9.24 4.06
CA VAL A 82 2.17 -8.34 3.95
C VAL A 82 2.93 -8.36 5.28
N THR A 83 4.25 -8.56 5.20
CA THR A 83 5.15 -8.40 6.34
C THR A 83 6.13 -7.27 6.04
N ASN A 84 6.14 -6.23 6.86
CA ASN A 84 7.03 -5.08 6.73
C ASN A 84 7.54 -4.59 8.10
N GLU A 85 8.23 -3.45 8.13
CA GLU A 85 8.73 -2.85 9.38
C GLU A 85 7.62 -2.54 10.40
N GLY A 86 6.39 -2.28 9.92
CA GLY A 86 5.20 -2.06 10.74
C GLY A 86 4.56 -3.34 11.29
N GLY A 87 5.06 -4.51 10.89
CA GLY A 87 4.59 -5.81 11.33
C GLY A 87 3.84 -6.58 10.24
N PHE A 88 2.97 -7.48 10.67
CA PHE A 88 2.23 -8.39 9.80
C PHE A 88 0.79 -7.91 9.58
N THR A 89 0.39 -7.81 8.32
CA THR A 89 -0.97 -7.49 7.89
C THR A 89 -1.55 -8.68 7.13
N ASN A 90 -2.57 -9.32 7.70
CA ASN A 90 -3.29 -10.41 7.06
C ASN A 90 -4.49 -9.91 6.27
N GLY A 91 -4.68 -10.43 5.06
CA GLY A 91 -5.89 -10.16 4.29
C GLY A 91 -5.94 -8.76 3.66
N PHE A 92 -4.78 -8.20 3.32
CA PHE A 92 -4.64 -6.91 2.66
C PHE A 92 -5.16 -6.98 1.21
N ASP A 93 -5.98 -6.02 0.78
CA ASP A 93 -6.54 -5.97 -0.57
C ASP A 93 -5.57 -5.24 -1.51
N PHE A 94 -4.67 -6.00 -2.12
CA PHE A 94 -3.69 -5.48 -3.07
C PHE A 94 -4.35 -4.96 -4.36
N GLY A 95 -5.52 -5.49 -4.70
CA GLY A 95 -6.31 -5.01 -5.85
C GLY A 95 -6.75 -3.57 -5.69
N GLU A 96 -7.07 -3.16 -4.47
CA GLU A 96 -7.46 -1.78 -4.15
C GLU A 96 -6.31 -0.80 -4.42
N VAL A 97 -5.07 -1.16 -4.05
CA VAL A 97 -3.88 -0.34 -4.34
C VAL A 97 -3.68 -0.21 -5.85
N LEU A 98 -3.78 -1.31 -6.60
CA LEU A 98 -3.61 -1.28 -8.04
C LEU A 98 -4.65 -0.38 -8.72
N ASP A 99 -5.91 -0.52 -8.32
CA ASP A 99 -7.01 0.27 -8.88
C ASP A 99 -6.90 1.76 -8.51
N GLU A 100 -6.39 2.06 -7.32
CA GLU A 100 -6.10 3.42 -6.85
C GLU A 100 -4.96 4.08 -7.64
N GLU A 101 -3.83 3.39 -7.81
CA GLU A 101 -2.70 3.89 -8.60
C GLU A 101 -3.12 4.14 -10.07
N ASP A 102 -3.86 3.21 -10.67
CA ASP A 102 -4.41 3.36 -12.03
C ASP A 102 -5.39 4.54 -12.13
N PHE A 103 -6.15 4.82 -11.06
CA PHE A 103 -7.04 5.97 -11.00
C PHE A 103 -6.25 7.28 -10.93
N LEU A 104 -5.22 7.37 -10.09
CA LEU A 104 -4.40 8.57 -9.90
C LEU A 104 -3.52 8.89 -11.11
N GLU A 105 -3.07 7.88 -11.85
CA GLU A 105 -2.38 8.08 -13.13
C GLU A 105 -3.29 8.74 -14.17
N LYS A 106 -4.59 8.38 -14.16
CA LYS A 106 -5.61 8.96 -15.05
C LYS A 106 -6.12 10.33 -14.57
N ASN A 107 -5.99 10.63 -13.28
CA ASN A 107 -6.50 11.85 -12.64
C ASN A 107 -5.38 12.51 -11.80
N PRO A 108 -4.34 13.06 -12.46
CA PRO A 108 -3.17 13.59 -11.77
C PRO A 108 -3.49 14.73 -10.80
N GLU A 109 -4.56 15.48 -11.03
CA GLU A 109 -5.06 16.51 -10.12
C GLU A 109 -5.51 15.95 -8.76
N GLN A 110 -5.83 14.66 -8.67
CA GLN A 110 -6.18 14.01 -7.40
C GLN A 110 -4.95 13.62 -6.59
N GLN A 111 -3.74 13.61 -7.17
CA GLN A 111 -2.52 13.27 -6.45
C GLN A 111 -2.21 14.25 -5.33
N ILE A 112 -2.50 15.55 -5.53
CA ILE A 112 -2.29 16.56 -4.49
C ILE A 112 -3.24 16.34 -3.30
N ASN A 113 -4.46 15.87 -3.56
CA ASN A 113 -5.46 15.53 -2.54
C ASN A 113 -5.07 14.26 -1.78
N ARG A 114 -4.59 13.22 -2.48
CA ARG A 114 -3.98 12.04 -1.84
C ARG A 114 -2.86 12.45 -0.90
N ALA A 115 -1.87 13.17 -1.41
CA ALA A 115 -0.71 13.57 -0.65
C ALA A 115 -1.10 14.42 0.57
N PHE A 116 -2.12 15.27 0.44
CA PHE A 116 -2.69 16.00 1.57
C PHE A 116 -3.23 15.05 2.65
N HIS A 117 -4.04 14.06 2.29
CA HIS A 117 -4.55 13.07 3.24
C HIS A 117 -3.42 12.29 3.93
N ASP A 118 -2.41 11.85 3.18
CA ASP A 118 -1.27 11.10 3.72
C ASP A 118 -0.48 11.93 4.76
N LEU A 119 -0.21 13.21 4.47
CA LEU A 119 0.48 14.10 5.39
C LEU A 119 -0.33 14.36 6.65
N ILE A 120 -1.66 14.48 6.56
CA ILE A 120 -2.52 14.58 7.75
C ILE A 120 -2.39 13.31 8.60
N ALA A 121 -2.50 12.14 8.00
CA ALA A 121 -2.42 10.86 8.70
C ALA A 121 -1.06 10.64 9.40
N GLN A 122 0.01 11.19 8.82
CA GLN A 122 1.36 11.15 9.38
C GLN A 122 1.64 12.29 10.40
N GLY A 123 0.70 13.23 10.57
CA GLY A 123 0.86 14.39 11.45
C GLY A 123 1.81 15.47 10.89
N GLU A 124 2.12 15.44 9.59
CA GLU A 124 3.01 16.37 8.90
C GLU A 124 2.30 17.66 8.47
N TYR A 125 1.76 18.39 9.45
CA TYR A 125 0.88 19.54 9.23
C TYR A 125 1.53 20.73 8.48
N GLU A 126 2.85 20.91 8.60
CA GLU A 126 3.57 21.97 7.88
C GLU A 126 3.62 21.67 6.38
N ALA A 127 3.97 20.44 6.01
CA ALA A 127 3.94 19.99 4.63
C ALA A 127 2.51 20.00 4.07
N ALA A 128 1.52 19.59 4.88
CA ALA A 128 0.10 19.68 4.50
C ALA A 128 -0.33 21.12 4.21
N SER A 129 0.19 22.10 4.95
CA SER A 129 -0.07 23.53 4.68
C SER A 129 0.47 23.97 3.33
N GLN A 130 1.65 23.49 2.94
CA GLN A 130 2.24 23.79 1.63
C GLN A 130 1.40 23.20 0.49
N LEU A 131 0.81 22.01 0.66
CA LEU A 131 -0.08 21.43 -0.34
C LEU A 131 -1.38 22.24 -0.49
N ILE A 132 -1.94 22.77 0.60
CA ILE A 132 -3.10 23.69 0.53
C ILE A 132 -2.75 24.93 -0.30
N GLU A 133 -1.56 25.52 -0.09
CA GLU A 133 -1.09 26.67 -0.88
C GLU A 133 -0.89 26.32 -2.37
N GLN A 134 -0.54 25.07 -2.66
CA GLN A 134 -0.42 24.54 -4.03
C GLN A 134 -1.76 24.12 -4.65
N GLY A 135 -2.87 24.22 -3.91
CA GLY A 135 -4.22 23.99 -4.42
C GLY A 135 -4.90 22.71 -3.95
N ALA A 136 -4.37 22.02 -2.93
CA ALA A 136 -5.08 20.91 -2.30
C ALA A 136 -6.41 21.41 -1.70
N ASP A 137 -7.49 20.68 -1.98
CA ASP A 137 -8.79 20.99 -1.37
C ASP A 137 -8.84 20.41 0.05
N VAL A 138 -8.91 21.29 1.05
CA VAL A 138 -8.98 20.89 2.47
C VAL A 138 -10.20 20.01 2.78
N ASN A 139 -11.24 20.06 1.94
CA ASN A 139 -12.45 19.25 2.07
C ASN A 139 -12.52 18.10 1.04
N CYS A 140 -11.42 17.79 0.36
CA CYS A 140 -11.39 16.65 -0.55
C CYS A 140 -11.69 15.35 0.20
N THR A 141 -12.47 14.48 -0.44
CA THR A 141 -12.68 13.11 0.01
C THR A 141 -11.65 12.19 -0.63
N TYR A 142 -11.13 11.24 0.12
CA TYR A 142 -10.13 10.29 -0.38
C TYR A 142 -10.32 8.88 0.18
N GLY A 143 -9.73 7.90 -0.50
CA GLY A 143 -9.76 6.49 -0.14
C GLY A 143 -11.13 5.83 -0.30
N LYS A 144 -11.19 4.53 0.00
CA LYS A 144 -12.40 3.70 -0.13
C LYS A 144 -13.60 4.18 0.68
N GLU A 145 -13.35 4.77 1.84
CA GLU A 145 -14.40 5.27 2.72
C GLU A 145 -15.00 6.58 2.19
N GLY A 146 -14.33 7.25 1.24
CA GLY A 146 -14.77 8.53 0.68
C GLY A 146 -14.88 9.63 1.75
N LEU A 147 -14.01 9.58 2.76
CA LEU A 147 -14.02 10.51 3.88
C LEU A 147 -13.13 11.72 3.61
N THR A 148 -13.45 12.85 4.22
CA THR A 148 -12.52 13.97 4.32
C THR A 148 -11.43 13.67 5.36
N ALA A 149 -10.31 14.40 5.28
CA ALA A 149 -9.24 14.26 6.27
C ALA A 149 -9.75 14.56 7.69
N MET A 150 -10.72 15.49 7.82
CA MET A 150 -11.35 15.84 9.10
C MET A 150 -12.16 14.69 9.66
N GLN A 151 -12.99 14.05 8.84
CA GLN A 151 -13.77 12.89 9.25
C GLN A 151 -12.88 11.73 9.67
N LYS A 152 -11.78 11.50 8.94
CA LYS A 152 -10.80 10.47 9.29
C LYS A 152 -10.13 10.77 10.63
N ALA A 153 -9.65 11.99 10.83
CA ALA A 153 -9.04 12.42 12.09
C ALA A 153 -10.00 12.28 13.28
N MET A 154 -11.27 12.65 13.11
CA MET A 154 -12.31 12.44 14.12
C MET A 154 -12.54 10.96 14.44
N LEU A 155 -12.64 10.11 13.41
CA LEU A 155 -12.90 8.68 13.55
C LEU A 155 -11.81 7.97 14.36
N VAL A 156 -10.55 8.34 14.13
CA VAL A 156 -9.39 7.74 14.82
C VAL A 156 -9.04 8.47 16.13
N GLY A 157 -9.72 9.57 16.44
CA GLY A 157 -9.47 10.38 17.64
C GLY A 157 -8.17 11.19 17.59
N ASP A 158 -7.67 11.54 16.40
CA ASP A 158 -6.52 12.42 16.25
C ASP A 158 -6.91 13.88 16.52
N THR A 159 -6.87 14.26 17.80
CA THR A 159 -7.18 15.62 18.24
C THR A 159 -6.29 16.67 17.57
N ARG A 160 -5.02 16.37 17.30
CA ARG A 160 -4.10 17.33 16.68
C ARG A 160 -4.45 17.56 15.22
N GLY A 161 -4.77 16.48 14.49
CA GLY A 161 -5.26 16.56 13.11
C GLY A 161 -6.55 17.37 13.02
N VAL A 162 -7.50 17.12 13.95
CA VAL A 162 -8.75 17.89 14.04
C VAL A 162 -8.49 19.38 14.26
N GLU A 163 -7.64 19.75 15.21
CA GLU A 163 -7.30 21.15 15.49
C GLU A 163 -6.63 21.83 14.28
N PHE A 164 -5.68 21.14 13.65
CA PHE A 164 -5.03 21.63 12.45
C PHE A 164 -6.03 21.88 11.32
N LEU A 165 -6.84 20.88 10.98
CA LEU A 165 -7.81 20.95 9.89
C LEU A 165 -8.86 22.04 10.13
N GLN A 166 -9.34 22.17 11.37
CA GLN A 166 -10.25 23.26 11.75
C GLN A 166 -9.59 24.63 11.56
N SER A 167 -8.30 24.78 11.90
CA SER A 167 -7.55 26.03 11.67
C SER A 167 -7.43 26.39 10.18
N LYS A 168 -7.49 25.39 9.29
CA LYS A 168 -7.49 25.55 7.83
C LYS A 168 -8.88 25.70 7.22
N GLY A 169 -9.93 25.68 8.05
CA GLY A 169 -11.31 25.85 7.61
C GLY A 169 -11.95 24.57 7.05
N ALA A 170 -11.43 23.39 7.39
CA ALA A 170 -12.04 22.12 7.01
C ALA A 170 -13.40 21.95 7.70
N ALA A 171 -14.37 21.42 6.97
CA ALA A 171 -15.67 21.05 7.47
C ALA A 171 -15.66 19.62 8.05
N ALA A 172 -16.52 19.40 9.05
CA ALA A 172 -16.81 18.07 9.57
C ALA A 172 -17.71 17.27 8.62
#